data_AF-Q384S3-F1
#
_entry.id   AF-Q384S3-F1
#
_cell.length_a   1.000
_cell.length_b   1.000
_cell.length_c   1.000
_cell.angle_alpha   90.00
_cell.angle_beta   90.00
_cell.angle_gamma   90.00
#
_symmetry.space_group_name_H-M   'P 1'
#
loop_
_entity.id
_entity.type
_entity.pdbx_description
1 polymer ?
#
loop_
_entity_poly.entity_id
_entity_poly.type
_entity_poly.pdbx_seq_one_letter_code
_entity_poly.pdbx_strand_id
1 'polypeptide(L)'
;MGEEVVRLDGHGVTDGTVAGLCDHRNIRRVELTNCTRITDISPLANIFTLEEVVIRNCQSVRYVGTLGQSQPSLRRIEFTGTPLTGEQLQLLRSAQAQLILRDGDFPVQLKQPGQLLVKESIDVVKGIVSQFKPEEIGIAFNGGKDSVVMMDILYCVMGAEFISQCCVFHLNTINDKEFHEVVEFRKAFAAARKLSIVQSDQMLSMKDGLEQVKKTMGIRVAFMGTRKADGCHQMTGVERTTAGWPDLLRACPLFCWEYEDVWGYIRTYDLPFCELYEKGYTSLGGANSTIPNSHLSREDGTFRPAWELANGRSERCGRLST
;
A
#
# COMPACT_ATOMS: atom_id res chain seq x y z
N MET A 1 16.52 -27.05 -29.83
CA MET A 1 15.21 -26.86 -29.16
C MET A 1 15.22 -25.45 -28.61
N GLY A 2 14.46 -24.54 -29.23
CA GLY A 2 14.65 -23.09 -29.10
C GLY A 2 14.45 -22.59 -27.68
N GLU A 3 15.24 -21.59 -27.29
CA GLU A 3 14.96 -20.81 -26.09
C GLU A 3 13.59 -20.16 -26.23
N GLU A 4 12.59 -20.65 -25.49
CA GLU A 4 11.30 -20.00 -25.45
C GLU A 4 11.42 -18.79 -24.52
N VAL A 5 11.73 -17.65 -25.14
CA VAL A 5 11.81 -16.33 -24.50
C VAL A 5 10.43 -15.70 -24.56
N VAL A 6 9.84 -15.46 -23.40
CA VAL A 6 8.57 -14.74 -23.25
C VAL A 6 8.86 -13.28 -22.94
N ARG A 7 8.32 -12.37 -23.77
CA ARG A 7 8.36 -10.92 -23.54
C ARG A 7 6.94 -10.40 -23.43
N LEU A 8 6.63 -9.77 -22.30
CA LEU A 8 5.33 -9.14 -22.03
C LEU A 8 5.57 -7.66 -21.72
N ASP A 9 4.74 -6.79 -22.31
CA ASP A 9 4.87 -5.34 -22.18
C ASP A 9 3.50 -4.68 -21.96
N GLY A 10 3.47 -3.66 -21.11
CA GLY A 10 2.36 -2.74 -20.96
C GLY A 10 1.27 -3.14 -19.97
N HIS A 11 0.24 -2.29 -19.90
CA HIS A 11 -0.81 -2.33 -18.87
C HIS A 11 -1.80 -3.49 -19.01
N GLY A 12 -1.83 -4.19 -20.15
CA GLY A 12 -2.69 -5.37 -20.34
C GLY A 12 -2.19 -6.63 -19.64
N VAL A 13 -0.93 -6.63 -19.19
CA VAL A 13 -0.31 -7.76 -18.49
C VAL A 13 -0.65 -7.70 -17.00
N THR A 14 -1.29 -8.75 -16.50
CA THR A 14 -1.79 -8.82 -15.13
C THR A 14 -1.19 -9.99 -14.36
N ASP A 15 -1.46 -10.08 -13.05
CA ASP A 15 -1.11 -11.26 -12.24
C ASP A 15 -1.63 -12.57 -12.86
N GLY A 16 -2.83 -12.56 -13.46
CA GLY A 16 -3.40 -13.74 -14.13
C GLY A 16 -2.58 -14.15 -15.36
N THR A 17 -2.01 -13.18 -16.09
CA THR A 17 -1.10 -13.44 -17.20
C THR A 17 0.18 -14.12 -16.71
N VAL A 18 0.78 -13.64 -15.62
CA VAL A 18 2.00 -14.23 -15.03
C VAL A 18 1.73 -15.63 -14.50
N ALA A 19 0.58 -15.85 -13.85
CA ALA A 19 0.19 -17.17 -13.36
C ALA A 19 0.09 -18.20 -14.50
N GLY A 20 -0.50 -17.83 -15.64
CA GLY A 20 -0.63 -18.69 -16.81
C GLY A 20 0.71 -19.08 -17.47
N LEU A 21 1.80 -18.36 -17.21
CA LEU A 21 3.12 -18.74 -17.72
C LEU A 21 3.61 -20.08 -17.16
N CYS A 22 3.11 -20.49 -16.00
CA CYS A 22 3.51 -21.75 -15.35
C CYS A 22 3.10 -23.00 -16.14
N ASP A 23 2.13 -22.87 -17.04
CA ASP A 23 1.63 -23.98 -17.85
C ASP A 23 2.55 -24.31 -19.03
N HIS A 24 3.49 -23.41 -19.36
CA HIS A 24 4.44 -23.58 -20.44
C HIS A 24 5.70 -24.30 -19.99
N ARG A 25 5.95 -25.49 -20.56
CA ARG A 25 7.05 -26.37 -20.11
C ARG A 25 8.46 -25.95 -20.56
N ASN A 26 8.58 -25.06 -21.54
CA ASN A 26 9.87 -24.77 -22.18
C ASN A 26 10.39 -23.35 -21.99
N ILE A 27 9.71 -22.51 -21.20
CA ILE A 27 10.13 -21.13 -20.95
C ILE A 27 11.50 -21.12 -20.28
N ARG A 28 12.47 -20.46 -20.92
CA ARG A 28 13.82 -20.25 -20.38
C ARG A 28 14.06 -18.82 -19.93
N ARG A 29 13.33 -17.87 -20.48
CA ARG A 29 13.47 -16.47 -20.13
C ARG A 29 12.13 -15.77 -20.10
N VAL A 30 11.90 -15.01 -19.03
CA VAL A 30 10.74 -14.13 -18.89
C VAL A 30 11.23 -12.69 -18.78
N GLU A 31 10.67 -11.82 -19.61
CA GLU A 31 10.92 -10.39 -19.62
C GLU A 31 9.59 -9.65 -19.47
N LEU A 32 9.42 -8.94 -18.36
CA LEU A 32 8.25 -8.11 -18.05
C LEU A 32 8.69 -6.64 -18.10
N THR A 33 8.08 -5.84 -18.96
CA THR A 33 8.45 -4.44 -19.17
C THR A 33 7.22 -3.54 -19.04
N ASN A 34 7.30 -2.46 -18.27
CA ASN A 34 6.21 -1.48 -18.06
C ASN A 34 4.86 -2.12 -17.63
N CYS A 35 4.89 -3.29 -16.98
CA CYS A 35 3.68 -4.00 -16.57
C CYS A 35 3.18 -3.47 -15.21
N THR A 36 2.38 -2.40 -15.22
CA THR A 36 1.91 -1.73 -13.98
C THR A 36 0.70 -2.41 -13.31
N ARG A 37 0.25 -3.56 -13.81
CA ARG A 37 -0.88 -4.33 -13.26
C ARG A 37 -0.45 -5.69 -12.69
N ILE A 38 0.86 -5.87 -12.53
CA ILE A 38 1.45 -7.04 -11.88
C ILE A 38 1.86 -6.65 -10.46
N THR A 39 1.22 -7.28 -9.48
CA THR A 39 1.55 -7.17 -8.05
C THR A 39 2.32 -8.38 -7.55
N ASP A 40 2.13 -9.53 -8.20
CA ASP A 40 2.62 -10.84 -7.76
C ASP A 40 3.37 -11.54 -8.91
N ILE A 41 4.69 -11.67 -8.75
CA ILE A 41 5.54 -12.44 -9.67
C ILE A 41 5.95 -13.80 -9.11
N SER A 42 5.43 -14.20 -7.95
CA SER A 42 5.76 -15.48 -7.33
C SER A 42 5.44 -16.71 -8.19
N PRO A 43 4.47 -16.71 -9.13
CA PRO A 43 4.26 -17.86 -10.00
C PRO A 43 5.49 -18.21 -10.85
N LEU A 44 6.37 -17.24 -11.17
CA LEU A 44 7.63 -17.50 -11.87
C LEU A 44 8.53 -18.49 -11.11
N ALA A 45 8.36 -18.63 -9.79
CA ALA A 45 9.00 -19.65 -8.97
C ALA A 45 8.72 -21.09 -9.42
N ASN A 46 7.58 -21.31 -10.08
CA ASN A 46 7.09 -22.64 -10.48
C ASN A 46 7.58 -23.08 -11.88
N ILE A 47 8.28 -22.21 -12.61
CA ILE A 47 8.83 -22.53 -13.93
C ILE A 47 10.25 -23.11 -13.75
N PHE A 48 10.35 -24.44 -13.62
CA PHE A 48 11.63 -25.11 -13.33
C PHE A 48 12.70 -24.99 -14.45
N THR A 49 12.27 -24.69 -15.67
CA THR A 49 13.13 -24.47 -16.85
C THR A 49 13.64 -23.04 -16.97
N LEU A 50 13.20 -22.14 -16.10
CA LEU A 50 13.53 -20.72 -16.15
C LEU A 50 15.02 -20.49 -15.84
N GLU A 51 15.73 -19.86 -16.78
CA GLU A 51 17.14 -19.50 -16.69
C GLU A 51 17.32 -18.02 -16.37
N GLU A 52 16.46 -17.15 -16.93
CA GLU A 52 16.56 -15.69 -16.77
C GLU A 52 15.21 -15.03 -16.48
N VAL A 53 15.17 -14.16 -15.48
CA VAL A 53 14.03 -13.26 -15.22
C VAL A 53 14.49 -11.82 -15.32
N VAL A 54 13.75 -11.01 -16.07
CA VAL A 54 14.04 -9.60 -16.26
C VAL A 54 12.78 -8.77 -16.05
N ILE A 55 12.80 -7.86 -15.08
CA ILE A 55 11.66 -7.03 -14.68
C ILE A 55 12.05 -5.56 -14.83
N ARG A 56 11.38 -4.84 -15.73
CA ARG A 56 11.67 -3.43 -16.02
C ARG A 56 10.46 -2.55 -15.81
N ASN A 57 10.60 -1.51 -14.99
CA ASN A 57 9.57 -0.49 -14.75
C ASN A 57 8.21 -1.08 -14.34
N CYS A 58 8.19 -2.21 -13.63
CA CYS A 58 6.96 -2.82 -13.13
C CYS A 58 6.64 -2.27 -11.74
N GLN A 59 6.23 -1.01 -11.69
CA GLN A 59 6.09 -0.22 -10.44
C GLN A 59 5.14 -0.80 -9.39
N SER A 60 4.26 -1.74 -9.78
CA SER A 60 3.26 -2.34 -8.90
C SER A 60 3.70 -3.66 -8.28
N VAL A 61 4.89 -4.20 -8.62
CA VAL A 61 5.38 -5.46 -8.03
C VAL A 61 5.57 -5.27 -6.53
N ARG A 62 4.97 -6.18 -5.75
CA ARG A 62 4.97 -6.15 -4.27
C ARG A 62 5.21 -7.52 -3.65
N TYR A 63 5.09 -8.60 -4.42
CA TYR A 63 5.33 -9.96 -3.94
C TYR A 63 6.17 -10.74 -4.94
N VAL A 64 7.33 -11.22 -4.47
CA VAL A 64 8.28 -12.02 -5.27
C VAL A 64 8.27 -13.50 -4.89
N GLY A 65 7.67 -13.83 -3.75
CA GLY A 65 7.55 -15.19 -3.24
C GLY A 65 8.92 -15.83 -3.02
N THR A 66 9.11 -17.00 -3.62
CA THR A 66 10.33 -17.82 -3.54
C THR A 66 11.14 -17.79 -4.83
N LEU A 67 10.93 -16.79 -5.70
CA LEU A 67 11.71 -16.62 -6.93
C LEU A 67 13.22 -16.61 -6.62
N GLY A 68 13.95 -17.51 -7.26
CA GLY A 68 15.40 -17.66 -7.08
C GLY A 68 15.81 -18.69 -6.03
N GLN A 69 14.86 -19.26 -5.29
CA GLN A 69 15.11 -20.26 -4.25
C GLN A 69 14.84 -21.69 -4.72
N SER A 70 13.89 -21.89 -5.64
CA SER A 70 13.39 -23.23 -6.01
C SER A 70 13.75 -23.66 -7.43
N GLN A 71 14.28 -22.76 -8.27
CA GLN A 71 14.53 -23.05 -9.68
C GLN A 71 15.99 -23.45 -9.95
N PRO A 72 16.25 -24.72 -10.31
CA PRO A 72 17.61 -25.24 -10.45
C PRO A 72 18.31 -24.79 -11.74
N SER A 73 17.61 -24.09 -12.64
CA SER A 73 18.20 -23.59 -13.90
C SER A 73 18.45 -22.08 -13.85
N LEU A 74 17.95 -21.40 -12.82
CA LEU A 74 17.93 -19.95 -12.78
C LEU A 74 19.33 -19.40 -12.55
N ARG A 75 19.82 -18.61 -13.50
CA ARG A 75 21.17 -18.02 -13.49
C ARG A 75 21.16 -16.50 -13.34
N ARG A 76 20.06 -15.83 -13.69
CA ARG A 76 19.97 -14.37 -13.65
C ARG A 76 18.59 -13.89 -13.25
N ILE A 77 18.55 -12.95 -12.32
CA ILE A 77 17.38 -12.13 -11.99
C ILE A 77 17.80 -10.67 -12.13
N GLU A 78 17.18 -9.93 -13.04
CA GLU A 78 17.44 -8.51 -13.28
C GLU A 78 16.19 -7.68 -12.95
N PHE A 79 16.36 -6.66 -12.11
CA PHE A 79 15.36 -5.61 -11.89
C PHE A 79 15.93 -4.26 -12.35
N THR A 80 15.15 -3.52 -13.14
CA THR A 80 15.45 -2.14 -13.57
C THR A 80 14.26 -1.26 -13.27
N GLY A 81 14.46 -0.14 -12.55
CA GLY A 81 13.38 0.81 -12.25
C GLY A 81 12.18 0.18 -11.57
N THR A 82 12.35 -0.91 -10.83
CA THR A 82 11.27 -1.62 -10.13
C THR A 82 11.63 -1.66 -8.64
N PRO A 83 10.89 -0.95 -7.78
CA PRO A 83 11.22 -0.86 -6.36
C PRO A 83 11.05 -2.21 -5.65
N LEU A 84 11.95 -2.48 -4.69
CA LEU A 84 11.95 -3.70 -3.89
C LEU A 84 12.29 -3.39 -2.42
N THR A 85 11.63 -4.06 -1.49
CA THR A 85 11.95 -3.96 -0.05
C THR A 85 13.27 -4.68 0.26
N GLY A 86 13.89 -4.33 1.39
CA GLY A 86 15.12 -5.00 1.83
C GLY A 86 14.94 -6.51 2.05
N GLU A 87 13.77 -6.94 2.52
CA GLU A 87 13.45 -8.37 2.66
C GLU A 87 13.34 -9.07 1.30
N GLN A 88 12.65 -8.48 0.32
CA GLN A 88 12.56 -9.05 -1.03
C GLN A 88 13.96 -9.19 -1.66
N LEU A 89 14.84 -8.21 -1.47
CA LEU A 89 16.22 -8.30 -1.93
C LEU A 89 16.99 -9.42 -1.24
N GLN A 90 16.75 -9.65 0.05
CA GLN A 90 17.34 -10.78 0.77
C GLN A 90 16.83 -12.12 0.23
N LEU A 91 15.54 -12.21 -0.07
CA LEU A 91 14.89 -13.41 -0.60
C LEU A 91 15.26 -13.71 -2.06
N LEU A 92 15.55 -12.70 -2.88
CA LEU A 92 15.99 -12.88 -4.26
C LEU A 92 17.48 -13.28 -4.36
N ARG A 93 18.26 -13.06 -3.30
CA ARG A 93 19.66 -13.50 -3.27
C ARG A 93 19.70 -15.02 -3.13
N SER A 94 20.34 -15.67 -4.10
CA SER A 94 20.71 -17.07 -4.01
C SER A 94 22.15 -17.27 -4.46
N ALA A 95 22.75 -18.40 -4.09
CA ALA A 95 24.11 -18.74 -4.53
C ALA A 95 24.16 -19.09 -6.03
N GLN A 96 23.01 -19.41 -6.64
CA GLN A 96 22.92 -19.94 -7.99
C GLN A 96 22.64 -18.86 -9.04
N ALA A 97 21.80 -17.88 -8.70
CA ALA A 97 21.39 -16.82 -9.62
C ALA A 97 22.07 -15.50 -9.28
N GLN A 98 22.60 -14.83 -10.29
CA GLN A 98 23.08 -13.47 -10.15
C GLN A 98 21.88 -12.51 -10.05
N LEU A 99 21.78 -11.76 -8.95
CA LEU A 99 20.84 -10.65 -8.80
C LEU A 99 21.48 -9.36 -9.33
N ILE A 100 20.87 -8.77 -10.36
CA ILE A 100 21.29 -7.52 -10.99
C ILE A 100 20.21 -6.46 -10.71
N LEU A 101 20.62 -5.33 -10.15
CA LEU A 101 19.74 -4.21 -9.83
C LEU A 101 20.24 -2.98 -10.60
N ARG A 102 19.34 -2.31 -11.31
CA ARG A 102 19.64 -1.12 -12.11
C ARG A 102 18.60 -0.02 -11.81
N ASP A 103 19.04 1.22 -11.90
CA ASP A 103 18.18 2.41 -11.90
C ASP A 103 17.12 2.42 -10.79
N GLY A 104 17.57 2.26 -9.53
CA GLY A 104 16.69 2.31 -8.37
C GLY A 104 17.46 2.56 -7.09
N ASP A 105 16.87 3.33 -6.18
CA ASP A 105 17.31 3.36 -4.80
C ASP A 105 16.73 2.15 -4.09
N PHE A 106 17.61 1.23 -3.70
CA PHE A 106 17.25 0.00 -3.02
C PHE A 106 17.57 0.16 -1.54
N PRO A 107 16.58 0.44 -0.67
CA PRO A 107 16.85 0.64 0.74
C PRO A 107 17.11 -0.71 1.43
N VAL A 108 18.29 -1.30 1.19
CA VAL A 108 18.69 -2.63 1.69
C VAL A 108 18.55 -2.74 3.23
N GLN A 109 18.61 -1.61 3.93
CA GLN A 109 18.48 -1.55 5.38
C GLN A 109 17.03 -1.61 5.89
N LEU A 110 16.04 -1.26 5.05
CA LEU A 110 14.62 -1.30 5.41
C LEU A 110 14.08 -2.71 5.20
N LYS A 111 14.10 -3.51 6.28
CA LYS A 111 13.59 -4.88 6.27
C LYS A 111 12.06 -4.96 6.22
N GLN A 112 11.37 -3.91 6.65
CA GLN A 112 9.91 -3.89 6.72
C GLN A 112 9.29 -3.11 5.54
N PRO A 113 8.04 -3.44 5.14
CA PRO A 113 7.26 -4.58 5.60
C PRO A 113 7.74 -5.91 5.00
N GLY A 114 7.48 -7.01 5.70
CA GLY A 114 7.64 -8.35 5.15
C GLY A 114 6.71 -8.59 3.95
N GLN A 115 7.15 -9.31 2.93
CA GLN A 115 6.42 -9.54 1.68
C GLN A 115 5.12 -10.33 1.91
N LEU A 116 5.07 -11.19 2.93
CA LEU A 116 3.83 -11.92 3.28
C LEU A 116 2.77 -10.96 3.84
N LEU A 117 3.17 -9.99 4.67
CA LEU A 117 2.26 -8.96 5.18
C LEU A 117 1.68 -8.13 4.03
N VAL A 118 2.51 -7.76 3.05
CA VAL A 118 2.05 -7.04 1.85
C VAL A 118 1.16 -7.93 0.98
N LYS A 119 1.48 -9.23 0.86
CA LYS A 119 0.67 -10.20 0.12
C LYS A 119 -0.72 -10.37 0.73
N GLU A 120 -0.83 -10.44 2.04
CA GLU A 120 -2.12 -10.47 2.75
C GLU A 120 -2.97 -9.24 2.42
N SER A 121 -2.37 -8.05 2.40
CA SER A 121 -3.06 -6.82 1.99
C SER A 121 -3.57 -6.89 0.55
N ILE A 122 -2.76 -7.39 -0.38
CA ILE A 122 -3.14 -7.58 -1.79
C ILE A 122 -4.31 -8.57 -1.91
N ASP A 123 -4.27 -9.66 -1.16
CA ASP A 123 -5.31 -10.69 -1.19
C ASP A 123 -6.64 -10.19 -0.62
N VAL A 124 -6.61 -9.37 0.45
CA VAL A 124 -7.79 -8.68 0.96
C VAL A 124 -8.41 -7.81 -0.14
N VAL A 125 -7.61 -7.01 -0.85
CA VAL A 125 -8.11 -6.13 -1.91
C VAL A 125 -8.69 -6.95 -3.06
N LYS A 126 -7.98 -7.98 -3.55
CA LYS A 126 -8.46 -8.89 -4.60
C LYS A 126 -9.78 -9.56 -4.21
N GLY A 127 -9.89 -10.00 -2.95
CA GLY A 127 -11.11 -10.60 -2.40
C GLY A 127 -12.31 -9.65 -2.44
N ILE A 128 -12.13 -8.37 -2.12
CA ILE A 128 -13.19 -7.36 -2.20
C ILE A 128 -13.57 -7.06 -3.65
N VAL A 129 -12.61 -6.75 -4.52
CA VAL A 129 -12.92 -6.30 -5.90
C VAL A 129 -13.54 -7.39 -6.78
N SER A 130 -13.38 -8.67 -6.41
CA SER A 130 -14.07 -9.78 -7.07
C SER A 130 -15.56 -9.89 -6.72
N GLN A 131 -16.02 -9.21 -5.66
CA GLN A 131 -17.40 -9.32 -5.14
C GLN A 131 -18.23 -8.04 -5.32
N PHE A 132 -17.57 -6.89 -5.52
CA PHE A 132 -18.21 -5.59 -5.58
C PHE A 132 -17.84 -4.85 -6.88
N LYS A 133 -18.80 -4.13 -7.44
CA LYS A 133 -18.55 -3.24 -8.58
C LYS A 133 -17.82 -1.97 -8.10
N PRO A 134 -17.09 -1.27 -8.99
CA PRO A 134 -16.37 -0.05 -8.62
C PRO A 134 -17.23 0.98 -7.88
N GLU A 135 -18.47 1.19 -8.31
CA GLU A 135 -19.38 2.23 -7.77
C GLU A 135 -19.90 1.86 -6.37
N GLU A 136 -19.78 0.59 -5.99
CA GLU A 136 -20.19 0.08 -4.67
C GLU A 136 -19.05 0.16 -3.65
N ILE A 137 -17.86 0.57 -4.09
CA ILE A 137 -16.64 0.63 -3.28
C ILE A 137 -16.39 2.08 -2.85
N GLY A 138 -16.37 2.29 -1.55
CA GLY A 138 -15.87 3.49 -0.90
C GLY A 138 -14.39 3.35 -0.52
N ILE A 139 -13.62 4.44 -0.59
CA ILE A 139 -12.22 4.51 -0.16
C ILE A 139 -12.08 5.70 0.80
N ALA A 140 -11.94 5.43 2.10
CA ALA A 140 -11.74 6.46 3.10
C ALA A 140 -10.30 7.00 3.02
N PHE A 141 -10.13 8.26 2.64
CA PHE A 141 -8.83 8.89 2.44
C PHE A 141 -8.71 10.22 3.17
N ASN A 142 -7.94 10.23 4.27
CA ASN A 142 -7.72 11.43 5.09
C ASN A 142 -6.39 12.13 4.79
N GLY A 143 -5.47 11.52 4.04
CA GLY A 143 -4.14 12.07 3.76
C GLY A 143 -3.10 11.76 4.84
N GLY A 144 -3.46 10.98 5.87
CA GLY A 144 -2.50 10.40 6.80
C GLY A 144 -1.72 9.25 6.17
N LYS A 145 -0.54 8.95 6.74
CA LYS A 145 0.41 7.93 6.25
C LYS A 145 -0.25 6.57 5.94
N ASP A 146 -1.19 6.12 6.77
CA ASP A 146 -1.82 4.81 6.62
C ASP A 146 -2.79 4.80 5.43
N SER A 147 -3.55 5.89 5.23
CA SER A 147 -4.43 6.03 4.06
C SER A 147 -3.66 6.14 2.74
N VAL A 148 -2.44 6.70 2.77
CA VAL A 148 -1.54 6.78 1.61
C VAL A 148 -1.05 5.39 1.22
N VAL A 149 -0.54 4.59 2.17
CA VAL A 149 -0.10 3.21 1.89
C VAL A 149 -1.26 2.35 1.39
N MET A 150 -2.43 2.46 2.03
CA MET A 150 -3.63 1.76 1.57
C MET A 150 -3.96 2.14 0.13
N MET A 151 -4.01 3.44 -0.19
CA MET A 151 -4.31 3.92 -1.53
C MET A 151 -3.30 3.41 -2.57
N ASP A 152 -2.00 3.35 -2.25
CA ASP A 152 -0.99 2.79 -3.16
C ASP A 152 -1.23 1.31 -3.48
N ILE A 153 -1.50 0.49 -2.46
CA ILE A 153 -1.83 -0.94 -2.64
C ILE A 153 -3.10 -1.08 -3.49
N LEU A 154 -4.11 -0.25 -3.25
CA LEU A 154 -5.33 -0.20 -4.06
C LEU A 154 -5.00 0.15 -5.52
N TYR A 155 -4.12 1.12 -5.80
CA TYR A 155 -3.70 1.45 -7.17
C TYR A 155 -2.97 0.28 -7.84
N CYS A 156 -2.09 -0.40 -7.11
CA CYS A 156 -1.36 -1.57 -7.63
C CYS A 156 -2.33 -2.68 -8.07
N VAL A 157 -3.33 -2.99 -7.24
CA VAL A 157 -4.26 -4.10 -7.46
C VAL A 157 -5.40 -3.75 -8.41
N MET A 158 -5.97 -2.54 -8.33
CA MET A 158 -7.19 -2.15 -9.05
C MET A 158 -6.91 -1.30 -10.29
N GLY A 159 -5.81 -0.53 -10.29
CA GLY A 159 -5.47 0.39 -11.35
C GLY A 159 -6.27 1.70 -11.29
N ALA A 160 -5.76 2.72 -11.97
CA ALA A 160 -6.33 4.07 -11.90
C ALA A 160 -7.74 4.18 -12.49
N GLU A 161 -8.03 3.46 -13.57
CA GLU A 161 -9.35 3.45 -14.21
C GLU A 161 -10.42 2.89 -13.28
N PHE A 162 -10.13 1.81 -12.57
CA PHE A 162 -11.07 1.22 -11.61
C PHE A 162 -11.28 2.16 -10.41
N ILE A 163 -10.20 2.70 -9.84
CA ILE A 163 -10.30 3.66 -8.72
C ILE A 163 -11.09 4.91 -9.11
N SER A 164 -10.99 5.38 -10.35
CA SER A 164 -11.74 6.57 -10.80
C SER A 164 -13.26 6.40 -10.78
N GLN A 165 -13.75 5.16 -10.72
CA GLN A 165 -15.17 4.82 -10.61
C GLN A 165 -15.60 4.54 -9.16
N CYS A 166 -14.64 4.42 -8.23
CA CYS A 166 -14.90 4.27 -6.80
C CYS A 166 -15.23 5.62 -6.15
N CYS A 167 -15.95 5.57 -5.03
CA CYS A 167 -16.17 6.75 -4.19
C CYS A 167 -14.98 6.95 -3.25
N VAL A 168 -14.06 7.86 -3.57
CA VAL A 168 -13.06 8.33 -2.60
C VAL A 168 -13.72 9.37 -1.70
N PHE A 169 -13.63 9.20 -0.38
CA PHE A 169 -14.29 10.10 0.58
C PHE A 169 -13.44 10.43 1.80
N HIS A 170 -13.72 11.58 2.40
CA HIS A 170 -13.16 12.03 3.67
C HIS A 170 -14.29 12.35 4.64
N LEU A 171 -14.23 11.77 5.84
CA LEU A 171 -15.17 12.06 6.91
C LEU A 171 -14.62 13.16 7.79
N ASN A 172 -15.38 14.24 7.91
CA ASN A 172 -15.06 15.31 8.84
C ASN A 172 -15.39 14.87 10.27
N THR A 173 -14.65 15.40 11.26
CA THR A 173 -14.93 15.18 12.67
C THR A 173 -15.37 16.49 13.30
N ILE A 174 -16.54 16.47 13.96
CA ILE A 174 -17.08 17.67 14.63
C ILE A 174 -16.03 18.22 15.60
N ASN A 175 -15.82 19.55 15.55
CA ASN A 175 -14.88 20.31 16.39
C ASN A 175 -13.39 19.99 16.20
N ASP A 176 -13.02 19.09 15.27
CA ASP A 176 -11.62 18.77 15.01
C ASP A 176 -11.09 19.64 13.88
N LYS A 177 -10.26 20.64 14.23
CA LYS A 177 -9.63 21.50 13.24
C LYS A 177 -8.50 20.75 12.57
N GLU A 178 -8.61 20.46 11.28
CA GLU A 178 -7.52 19.83 10.54
C GLU A 178 -6.31 20.76 10.41
N PHE A 179 -5.11 20.17 10.37
CA PHE A 179 -3.90 20.88 9.97
C PHE A 179 -4.02 21.38 8.53
N HIS A 180 -3.57 22.61 8.29
CA HIS A 180 -3.56 23.17 6.93
C HIS A 180 -2.72 22.31 5.99
N GLU A 181 -1.57 21.84 6.46
CA GLU A 181 -0.62 20.98 5.76
C GLU A 181 -1.25 19.64 5.34
N VAL A 182 -2.15 19.07 6.16
CA VAL A 182 -2.86 17.82 5.84
C VAL A 182 -3.91 18.08 4.77
N VAL A 183 -4.65 19.19 4.88
CA VAL A 183 -5.66 19.57 3.89
C VAL A 183 -5.03 19.84 2.53
N GLU A 184 -3.93 20.59 2.48
CA GLU A 184 -3.20 20.87 1.24
C GLU A 184 -2.55 19.63 0.66
N PHE A 185 -1.93 18.78 1.49
CA PHE A 185 -1.41 17.48 1.05
C PHE A 185 -2.52 16.63 0.41
N ARG A 186 -3.68 16.51 1.06
CA ARG A 186 -4.81 15.72 0.55
C ARG A 186 -5.33 16.26 -0.79
N LYS A 187 -5.46 17.57 -0.93
CA LYS A 187 -5.85 18.22 -2.20
C LYS A 187 -4.83 17.95 -3.32
N ALA A 188 -3.54 18.15 -3.04
CA ALA A 188 -2.47 17.93 -4.01
C ALA A 188 -2.39 16.45 -4.43
N PHE A 189 -2.50 15.53 -3.47
CA PHE A 189 -2.52 14.09 -3.71
C PHE A 189 -3.67 13.69 -4.64
N ALA A 190 -4.87 14.23 -4.39
CA ALA A 190 -6.05 13.97 -5.20
C ALA A 190 -5.92 14.56 -6.61
N ALA A 191 -5.46 15.82 -6.73
CA ALA A 191 -5.27 16.51 -7.99
C ALA A 191 -4.26 15.79 -8.90
N ALA A 192 -3.11 15.38 -8.36
CA ALA A 192 -2.08 14.63 -9.09
C ALA A 192 -2.60 13.30 -9.68
N ARG A 193 -3.67 12.75 -9.11
CA ARG A 193 -4.28 11.48 -9.50
C ARG A 193 -5.67 11.63 -10.13
N LYS A 194 -6.11 12.87 -10.41
CA LYS A 194 -7.43 13.20 -10.95
C LYS A 194 -8.59 12.59 -10.15
N LEU A 195 -8.44 12.53 -8.83
CA LEU A 195 -9.47 12.04 -7.91
C LEU A 195 -10.36 13.19 -7.43
N SER A 196 -11.65 12.90 -7.30
CA SER A 196 -12.58 13.72 -6.52
C SER A 196 -12.78 13.09 -5.15
N ILE A 197 -12.63 13.88 -4.08
CA ILE A 197 -12.88 13.41 -2.71
C ILE A 197 -14.22 13.96 -2.24
N VAL A 198 -15.18 13.06 -2.02
CA VAL A 198 -16.47 13.39 -1.41
C VAL A 198 -16.22 13.73 0.07
N GLN A 199 -16.66 14.91 0.51
CA GLN A 199 -16.58 15.28 1.93
C GLN A 199 -17.96 15.13 2.57
N SER A 200 -18.01 14.55 3.78
CA SER A 200 -19.22 14.60 4.60
C SER A 200 -19.48 16.02 5.10
N ASP A 201 -20.71 16.32 5.47
CA ASP A 201 -21.02 17.59 6.14
C ASP A 201 -20.18 17.73 7.44
N GLN A 202 -19.60 18.92 7.65
CA GLN A 202 -18.73 19.24 8.79
C GLN A 202 -19.48 19.23 10.13
N MET A 203 -20.80 19.36 10.10
CA MET A 203 -21.65 19.34 11.29
C MET A 203 -22.07 17.93 11.71
N LEU A 204 -21.78 16.91 10.91
CA LEU A 204 -22.16 15.53 11.20
C LEU A 204 -21.11 14.79 12.01
N SER A 205 -21.57 13.88 12.87
CA SER A 205 -20.68 12.93 13.53
C SER A 205 -20.04 12.02 12.47
N MET A 206 -18.92 11.39 12.78
CA MET A 206 -18.27 10.45 11.85
C MET A 206 -19.25 9.34 11.39
N LYS A 207 -20.13 8.89 12.30
CA LYS A 207 -21.16 7.89 12.01
C LYS A 207 -22.19 8.43 11.02
N ASP A 208 -22.71 9.63 11.25
CA ASP A 208 -23.75 10.21 10.41
C ASP A 208 -23.19 10.69 9.06
N GLY A 209 -21.93 11.15 9.04
CA GLY A 209 -21.20 11.45 7.82
C GLY A 209 -20.98 10.21 6.96
N LEU A 210 -20.68 9.06 7.57
CA LEU A 210 -20.59 7.80 6.84
C LEU A 210 -21.95 7.33 6.32
N GLU A 211 -23.03 7.53 7.10
CA GLU A 211 -24.40 7.23 6.64
C GLU A 211 -24.79 8.11 5.46
N GLN A 212 -24.41 9.39 5.49
CA GLN A 212 -24.61 10.34 4.40
C GLN A 212 -23.90 9.85 3.13
N VAL A 213 -22.58 9.61 3.19
CA VAL A 213 -21.79 9.12 2.04
C VAL A 213 -22.36 7.81 1.51
N LYS A 214 -22.70 6.86 2.40
CA LYS A 214 -23.32 5.59 2.02
C LYS A 214 -24.60 5.80 1.21
N LYS A 215 -25.52 6.63 1.70
CA LYS A 215 -26.81 6.87 1.04
C LYS A 215 -26.66 7.62 -0.27
N THR A 216 -25.79 8.63 -0.33
CA THR A 216 -25.65 9.47 -1.53
C THR A 216 -24.84 8.81 -2.63
N MET A 217 -23.84 8.01 -2.26
CA MET A 217 -22.91 7.40 -3.23
C MET A 217 -23.20 5.92 -3.50
N GLY A 218 -24.06 5.27 -2.71
CA GLY A 218 -24.45 3.87 -2.90
C GLY A 218 -23.38 2.84 -2.51
N ILE A 219 -22.37 3.24 -1.74
CA ILE A 219 -21.28 2.32 -1.33
C ILE A 219 -21.81 1.20 -0.42
N ARG A 220 -21.32 -0.02 -0.62
CA ARG A 220 -21.63 -1.23 0.18
C ARG A 220 -20.43 -1.75 0.96
N VAL A 221 -19.23 -1.40 0.52
CA VAL A 221 -17.95 -1.70 1.17
C VAL A 221 -17.12 -0.43 1.25
N ALA A 222 -16.35 -0.25 2.32
CA ALA A 222 -15.40 0.84 2.46
C ALA A 222 -14.00 0.31 2.81
N PHE A 223 -13.00 0.68 2.00
CA PHE A 223 -11.61 0.52 2.36
C PHE A 223 -11.21 1.59 3.39
N MET A 224 -10.55 1.17 4.47
CA MET A 224 -10.09 2.04 5.56
C MET A 224 -8.64 1.72 5.97
N GLY A 225 -7.85 2.75 6.21
CA GLY A 225 -6.42 2.62 6.59
C GLY A 225 -6.21 2.26 8.07
N THR A 226 -7.18 1.65 8.74
CA THR A 226 -7.13 1.34 10.17
C THR A 226 -6.25 0.12 10.44
N ARG A 227 -5.36 0.22 11.42
CA ARG A 227 -4.54 -0.90 11.91
C ARG A 227 -5.11 -1.44 13.22
N LYS A 228 -4.75 -2.66 13.60
CA LYS A 228 -5.16 -3.31 14.85
C LYS A 228 -4.79 -2.48 16.08
N ALA A 229 -3.65 -1.81 16.04
CA ALA A 229 -3.18 -0.95 17.13
C ALA A 229 -4.04 0.33 17.32
N ASP A 230 -4.89 0.69 16.37
CA ASP A 230 -5.67 1.94 16.43
C ASP A 230 -6.97 1.81 17.26
N GLY A 231 -7.43 0.61 17.58
CA GLY A 231 -8.63 0.43 18.41
C GLY A 231 -9.09 -1.01 18.60
N CYS A 232 -10.04 -1.21 19.51
CA CYS A 232 -10.54 -2.55 19.91
C CYS A 232 -11.84 -3.00 19.20
N HIS A 233 -12.41 -2.18 18.32
CA HIS A 233 -13.75 -2.41 17.74
C HIS A 233 -13.74 -3.27 16.46
N GLN A 234 -12.56 -3.68 15.99
CA GLN A 234 -12.40 -4.51 14.80
C GLN A 234 -11.38 -5.60 15.12
N MET A 235 -11.74 -6.87 14.89
CA MET A 235 -10.93 -8.02 15.29
C MET A 235 -10.15 -8.63 14.13
N THR A 236 -10.62 -8.41 12.90
CA THR A 236 -10.03 -8.93 11.66
C THR A 236 -9.97 -7.85 10.58
N GLY A 237 -9.20 -8.10 9.52
CA GLY A 237 -9.03 -7.14 8.43
C GLY A 237 -10.30 -6.85 7.61
N VAL A 238 -11.33 -7.71 7.67
CA VAL A 238 -12.58 -7.51 6.92
C VAL A 238 -13.77 -7.83 7.82
N GLU A 239 -14.55 -6.82 8.20
CA GLU A 239 -15.69 -6.98 9.10
C GLU A 239 -16.83 -6.05 8.75
N ARG A 240 -18.07 -6.47 8.99
CA ARG A 240 -19.19 -5.53 8.98
C ARG A 240 -19.01 -4.47 10.07
N THR A 241 -19.60 -3.31 9.84
CA THR A 241 -19.79 -2.29 10.87
C THR A 241 -20.56 -2.86 12.07
N THR A 242 -20.27 -2.33 13.26
CA THR A 242 -20.93 -2.74 14.50
C THR A 242 -22.35 -2.17 14.59
N ALA A 243 -23.16 -2.72 15.50
CA ALA A 243 -24.51 -2.26 15.72
C ALA A 243 -24.56 -0.74 15.97
N GLY A 244 -25.49 -0.07 15.28
CA GLY A 244 -25.65 1.37 15.33
C GLY A 244 -24.84 2.15 14.28
N TRP A 245 -23.85 1.55 13.61
CA TRP A 245 -23.19 2.17 12.45
C TRP A 245 -23.92 1.85 11.14
N PRO A 246 -23.70 2.64 10.07
CA PRO A 246 -24.19 2.33 8.72
C PRO A 246 -23.83 0.91 8.30
N ASP A 247 -24.80 0.10 7.85
CA ASP A 247 -24.50 -1.28 7.42
C ASP A 247 -23.63 -1.28 6.17
N LEU A 248 -22.36 -1.66 6.31
CA LEU A 248 -21.38 -1.78 5.25
C LEU A 248 -20.27 -2.73 5.67
N LEU A 249 -19.59 -3.31 4.68
CA LEU A 249 -18.38 -4.08 4.92
C LEU A 249 -17.19 -3.12 5.07
N ARG A 250 -16.45 -3.20 6.16
CA ARG A 250 -15.16 -2.49 6.33
C ARG A 250 -14.05 -3.43 5.90
N ALA A 251 -13.21 -2.97 4.98
CA ALA A 251 -12.01 -3.67 4.56
C ALA A 251 -10.79 -2.84 4.94
N CYS A 252 -9.92 -3.39 5.77
CA CYS A 252 -8.72 -2.75 6.29
C CYS A 252 -7.49 -3.55 5.85
N PRO A 253 -6.96 -3.33 4.63
CA PRO A 253 -5.83 -4.10 4.12
C PRO A 253 -4.58 -3.99 4.98
N LEU A 254 -4.45 -2.91 5.76
CA LEU A 254 -3.31 -2.69 6.65
C LEU A 254 -3.55 -3.19 8.08
N PHE A 255 -4.61 -3.96 8.33
CA PHE A 255 -5.04 -4.28 9.70
C PHE A 255 -3.92 -4.87 10.58
N CYS A 256 -3.08 -5.75 10.04
CA CYS A 256 -1.98 -6.38 10.77
C CYS A 256 -0.65 -5.61 10.71
N TRP A 257 -0.63 -4.40 10.16
CA TRP A 257 0.60 -3.63 10.00
C TRP A 257 0.97 -2.88 11.28
N GLU A 258 2.27 -2.80 11.54
CA GLU A 258 2.86 -1.99 12.60
C GLU A 258 3.37 -0.65 12.06
N TYR A 259 3.88 0.21 12.95
CA TYR A 259 4.34 1.56 12.59
C TYR A 259 5.51 1.52 11.60
N GLU A 260 6.45 0.62 11.84
CA GLU A 260 7.67 0.44 11.06
C GLU A 260 7.37 -0.12 9.66
N ASP A 261 6.31 -0.92 9.52
CA ASP A 261 5.83 -1.45 8.25
C ASP A 261 5.33 -0.32 7.33
N VAL A 262 4.52 0.59 7.88
CA VAL A 262 3.97 1.73 7.14
C VAL A 262 5.07 2.63 6.62
N TRP A 263 6.04 3.00 7.47
CA TRP A 263 7.16 3.84 7.04
C TRP A 263 8.15 3.12 6.12
N GLY A 264 8.43 1.84 6.40
CA GLY A 264 9.25 1.00 5.54
C GLY A 264 8.69 0.93 4.12
N TYR A 265 7.37 0.80 3.99
CA TYR A 265 6.68 0.80 2.70
C TYR A 265 6.74 2.17 2.02
N ILE A 266 6.35 3.25 2.74
CA ILE A 266 6.40 4.62 2.20
C ILE A 266 7.77 4.94 1.62
N ARG A 267 8.83 4.60 2.35
CA ARG A 267 10.20 4.90 1.93
C ARG A 267 10.72 3.98 0.83
N THR A 268 10.28 2.73 0.79
CA THR A 268 10.68 1.79 -0.29
C THR A 268 10.07 2.18 -1.63
N TYR A 269 8.81 2.61 -1.62
CA TYR A 269 8.07 2.93 -2.84
C TYR A 269 7.99 4.43 -3.13
N ASP A 270 8.80 5.24 -2.43
CA ASP A 270 8.89 6.69 -2.57
C ASP A 270 7.52 7.39 -2.59
N LEU A 271 6.67 7.03 -1.61
CA LEU A 271 5.31 7.56 -1.56
C LEU A 271 5.31 8.98 -0.99
N PRO A 272 4.49 9.89 -1.55
CA PRO A 272 4.35 11.23 -1.01
C PRO A 272 3.64 11.18 0.35
N PHE A 273 4.08 11.99 1.31
CA PHE A 273 3.49 12.11 2.63
C PHE A 273 3.39 13.57 3.07
N CYS A 274 2.56 13.85 4.08
CA CYS A 274 2.41 15.20 4.64
C CYS A 274 3.72 15.65 5.34
N GLU A 275 4.18 16.86 5.05
CA GLU A 275 5.44 17.42 5.58
C GLU A 275 5.51 17.49 7.12
N LEU A 276 4.38 17.43 7.84
CA LEU A 276 4.39 17.36 9.30
C LEU A 276 5.15 16.12 9.82
N TYR A 277 5.18 15.03 9.04
CA TYR A 277 5.93 13.84 9.40
C TYR A 277 7.45 14.08 9.39
N GLU A 278 7.97 15.01 8.58
CA GLU A 278 9.38 15.44 8.67
C GLU A 278 9.65 16.28 9.92
N LYS A 279 8.63 16.99 10.40
CA LYS A 279 8.67 17.89 11.57
C LYS A 279 8.42 17.15 12.90
N GLY A 280 8.55 15.83 12.92
CA GLY A 280 8.44 14.99 14.12
C GLY A 280 7.03 14.63 14.56
N TYR A 281 5.99 14.95 13.79
CA TYR A 281 4.65 14.43 14.06
C TYR A 281 4.60 12.95 13.68
N THR A 282 4.05 12.09 14.55
CA THR A 282 3.96 10.64 14.29
C THR A 282 2.53 10.14 14.11
N SER A 283 1.55 10.93 14.55
CA SER A 283 0.12 10.67 14.41
C SER A 283 -0.64 11.99 14.28
N LEU A 284 -1.44 12.16 13.24
CA LEU A 284 -2.12 13.43 12.92
C LEU A 284 -3.63 13.35 13.19
N GLY A 285 -4.16 14.27 14.00
CA GLY A 285 -5.60 14.54 14.05
C GLY A 285 -5.80 16.03 14.27
N GLY A 286 -6.63 16.42 15.24
CA GLY A 286 -6.84 17.84 15.54
C GLY A 286 -5.58 18.65 15.70
N ALA A 287 -5.49 19.76 14.98
CA ALA A 287 -4.43 20.75 15.08
C ALA A 287 -4.37 21.41 16.46
N ASN A 288 -5.46 21.38 17.21
CA ASN A 288 -5.54 21.83 18.59
C ASN A 288 -5.10 20.78 19.63
N SER A 289 -4.98 19.51 19.25
CA SER A 289 -4.74 18.38 20.16
C SER A 289 -3.54 17.52 19.75
N THR A 290 -2.75 17.97 18.78
CA THR A 290 -1.62 17.21 18.25
C THR A 290 -0.35 18.06 18.25
N ILE A 291 0.72 17.54 18.85
CA ILE A 291 2.07 18.12 18.88
C ILE A 291 3.10 17.12 18.30
N PRO A 292 4.32 17.58 17.94
CA PRO A 292 5.41 16.68 17.59
C PRO A 292 5.70 15.67 18.71
N ASN A 293 6.15 14.48 18.34
CA ASN A 293 6.43 13.41 19.30
C ASN A 293 7.70 13.72 20.10
N SER A 294 7.59 13.79 21.42
CA SER A 294 8.71 14.11 22.31
C SER A 294 9.87 13.12 22.21
N HIS A 295 9.63 11.85 21.83
CA HIS A 295 10.68 10.85 21.58
C HIS A 295 11.55 11.17 20.36
N LEU A 296 11.12 12.10 19.50
CA LEU A 296 11.87 12.58 18.35
C LEU A 296 12.60 13.90 18.59
N SER A 297 12.47 14.49 19.79
CA SER A 297 13.14 15.74 20.13
C SER A 297 14.67 15.63 20.04
N ARG A 298 15.31 16.72 19.65
CA ARG A 298 16.77 16.92 19.63
C ARG A 298 17.16 17.97 20.67
N GLU A 299 18.45 18.00 21.03
CA GLU A 299 18.99 18.96 21.99
C GLU A 299 18.87 20.43 21.53
N ASP A 300 18.83 20.66 20.21
CA ASP A 300 18.66 21.99 19.60
C ASP A 300 17.21 22.48 19.55
N GLY A 301 16.26 21.72 20.09
CA GLY A 301 14.83 22.04 20.09
C GLY A 301 14.08 21.65 18.81
N THR A 302 14.77 21.08 17.81
CA THR A 302 14.14 20.52 16.61
C THR A 302 13.71 19.06 16.83
N PHE A 303 13.07 18.47 15.82
CA PHE A 303 12.61 17.08 15.86
C PHE A 303 13.20 16.27 14.71
N ARG A 304 13.50 15.00 14.99
CA ARG A 304 13.75 13.97 13.98
C ARG A 304 12.45 13.64 13.23
N PRO A 305 12.52 13.16 11.99
CA PRO A 305 11.34 12.77 11.22
C PRO A 305 10.65 11.53 11.82
N ALA A 306 9.40 11.34 11.46
CA ALA A 306 8.51 10.31 12.00
C ALA A 306 9.08 8.89 11.89
N TRP A 307 9.67 8.55 10.74
CA TRP A 307 10.25 7.23 10.49
C TRP A 307 11.50 6.91 11.34
N GLU A 308 11.99 7.85 12.16
CA GLU A 308 13.07 7.62 13.13
C GLU A 308 12.54 7.31 14.54
N LEU A 309 11.21 7.17 14.72
CA LEU A 309 10.63 6.76 15.99
C LEU A 309 11.00 5.30 16.27
N ALA A 310 11.80 5.09 17.31
CA ALA A 310 12.35 3.76 17.63
C ALA A 310 11.32 2.74 18.14
N ASN A 311 10.18 3.20 18.66
CA ASN A 311 9.14 2.34 19.20
C ASN A 311 7.78 2.79 18.65
N GLY A 312 7.22 2.02 17.72
CA GLY A 312 5.89 2.26 17.16
C GLY A 312 4.77 2.42 18.20
N ARG A 313 4.91 1.83 19.40
CA ARG A 313 3.91 2.01 20.49
C ARG A 313 3.84 3.45 20.99
N SER A 314 4.89 4.24 20.79
CA SER A 314 4.91 5.67 21.13
C SER A 314 4.30 6.56 20.05
N GLU A 315 3.73 5.99 18.97
CA GLU A 315 3.20 6.75 17.82
C GLU A 315 2.22 7.87 18.22
N ARG A 316 1.39 7.64 19.24
CA ARG A 316 0.36 8.59 19.68
C ARG A 316 0.79 9.44 20.87
N CYS A 317 2.06 9.41 21.29
CA CYS A 317 2.55 10.26 22.40
C CYS A 317 2.47 11.77 22.11
N GLY A 318 2.35 12.16 20.84
CA GLY A 318 2.05 13.54 20.44
C GLY A 318 0.57 13.91 20.47
N ARG A 319 -0.35 13.00 20.83
CA ARG A 319 -1.78 13.30 20.99
C ARG A 319 -2.05 13.75 22.41
N LEU A 320 -2.40 15.02 22.58
CA LEU A 320 -2.80 15.56 23.88
C LEU A 320 -4.14 14.95 24.29
N SER A 321 -4.26 14.51 25.54
CA SER A 321 -5.54 14.10 26.10
C SER A 321 -6.46 15.31 26.16
N THR A 322 -7.50 15.30 25.32
CA THR A 322 -8.64 16.23 25.41
C THR A 322 -9.57 15.84 26.54
#